data_AF-A0A352JVQ7-F1
#
_entry.id   AF-A0A352JVQ7-F1
#
_cell.length_a   1.000
_cell.length_b   1.000
_cell.length_c   1.000
_cell.angle_alpha   90.00
_cell.angle_beta   90.00
_cell.angle_gamma   90.00
#
_symmetry.space_group_name_H-M   'P 1'
#
loop_
_entity.id
_entity.type
_entity.pdbx_description
1 polymer ?
#
loop_
_entity_poly.entity_id
_entity_poly.type
_entity_poly.pdbx_seq_one_letter_code
_entity_poly.pdbx_strand_id
1 'polypeptide(L)'
;MAALQGLFGCLAVFIFFALPFCPFTPTIFYMKTDPEKYSHLKFEHRSQPLLPRMVFLRRFILTASISILIVVCWVLVGMVGYHVLADLPWVDSFLNTAMIVGGMGPVDVLKASSAKLFAGFYAIFSGVLFLSAFSIMAAPIFHRFLHRFHLESTERDRKKGDIKT
;
A
#
# COMPACT_ATOMS: atom_id res chain seq x y z
N MET A 1 -10.32 32.46 -15.91
CA MET A 1 -8.96 31.94 -15.60
C MET A 1 -8.96 30.88 -14.48
N ALA A 2 -9.88 30.92 -13.50
CA ALA A 2 -9.98 29.91 -12.42
C ALA A 2 -10.29 28.46 -12.90
N ALA A 3 -11.06 28.29 -13.98
CA ALA A 3 -11.37 26.97 -14.54
C ALA A 3 -10.14 26.25 -15.14
N LEU A 4 -9.15 27.02 -15.61
CA LEU A 4 -7.93 26.46 -16.20
C LEU A 4 -6.98 25.93 -15.10
N GLN A 5 -6.93 26.59 -13.94
CA GLN A 5 -6.13 26.14 -12.79
C GLN A 5 -6.68 24.87 -12.13
N GLY A 6 -8.02 24.74 -12.05
CA GLY A 6 -8.67 23.50 -11.58
C GLY A 6 -8.39 22.30 -12.50
N LEU A 7 -8.29 22.54 -13.81
CA LEU A 7 -7.97 21.51 -14.80
C LEU A 7 -6.51 21.04 -14.68
N PHE A 8 -5.57 21.95 -14.43
CA PHE A 8 -4.15 21.62 -14.18
C PHE A 8 -3.95 20.81 -12.89
N GLY A 9 -4.68 21.13 -11.81
CA GLY A 9 -4.67 20.32 -10.58
C GLY A 9 -5.23 18.91 -10.79
N CYS A 10 -6.32 18.78 -11.55
CA CYS A 10 -6.89 17.49 -11.92
C CYS A 10 -5.95 16.67 -12.81
N LEU A 11 -5.27 17.31 -13.78
CA LEU A 11 -4.26 16.70 -14.64
C LEU A 11 -3.02 16.23 -13.86
N ALA A 12 -2.57 16.97 -12.85
CA ALA A 12 -1.44 16.55 -12.00
C ALA A 12 -1.77 15.28 -11.20
N VAL A 13 -3.00 15.16 -10.69
CA VAL A 13 -3.50 13.94 -10.01
C VAL A 13 -3.54 12.76 -10.99
N PHE A 14 -4.00 12.99 -12.23
CA PHE A 14 -4.01 11.97 -13.27
C PHE A 14 -2.59 11.55 -13.72
N ILE A 15 -1.64 12.47 -13.84
CA ILE A 15 -0.26 12.18 -14.26
C ILE A 15 0.51 11.40 -13.16
N PHE A 16 0.29 11.73 -11.89
CA PHE A 16 0.89 10.99 -10.77
C PHE A 16 0.28 9.57 -10.61
N PHE A 17 -0.94 9.34 -11.10
CA PHE A 17 -1.60 8.03 -11.14
C PHE A 17 -1.28 7.24 -12.43
N ALA A 18 -0.97 7.93 -13.54
CA ALA A 18 -0.59 7.31 -14.82
C ALA A 18 0.82 6.68 -14.79
N LEU A 19 1.66 7.02 -13.81
CA LEU A 19 3.04 6.55 -13.74
C LEU A 19 3.30 5.36 -12.79
N PRO A 20 2.40 4.99 -11.84
CA PRO A 20 2.56 3.72 -11.13
C PRO A 20 1.29 2.85 -11.09
N PHE A 21 0.30 3.07 -11.96
CA PHE A 21 -0.63 1.98 -12.34
C PHE A 21 0.04 0.98 -13.31
N CYS A 22 1.32 0.67 -13.06
CA CYS A 22 1.87 -0.59 -13.53
C CYS A 22 1.23 -1.65 -12.63
N PRO A 23 0.29 -2.46 -13.16
CA PRO A 23 -0.52 -3.34 -12.36
C PRO A 23 0.45 -4.34 -11.70
N PHE A 24 0.24 -4.64 -10.43
CA PHE A 24 0.56 -5.97 -9.96
C PHE A 24 2.03 -6.43 -10.18
N THR A 25 2.99 -5.81 -9.52
CA THR A 25 4.30 -6.47 -9.31
C THR A 25 4.60 -6.68 -7.84
N PRO A 26 4.07 -7.76 -7.24
CA PRO A 26 4.79 -8.41 -6.13
C PRO A 26 6.06 -9.15 -6.63
N THR A 27 6.43 -9.01 -7.91
CA THR A 27 7.49 -9.79 -8.57
C THR A 27 8.89 -9.17 -8.49
N ILE A 28 9.04 -7.87 -8.17
CA ILE A 28 10.36 -7.21 -8.24
C ILE A 28 11.35 -7.65 -7.14
N PHE A 29 10.90 -8.40 -6.12
CA PHE A 29 11.77 -9.00 -5.11
C PHE A 29 11.83 -10.54 -5.18
N TYR A 30 11.58 -11.13 -6.35
CA TYR A 30 11.80 -12.56 -6.61
C TYR A 30 12.86 -12.87 -7.67
N MET A 31 13.68 -11.91 -8.10
CA MET A 31 14.78 -12.23 -9.03
C MET A 31 16.04 -11.41 -8.78
N LYS A 32 16.87 -11.92 -7.86
CA LYS A 32 18.34 -11.83 -8.00
C LYS A 32 18.96 -13.16 -7.59
N THR A 33 18.77 -14.16 -8.44
CA THR A 33 19.64 -15.33 -8.54
C THR A 33 20.15 -15.35 -9.96
N ASP A 34 21.46 -15.22 -10.12
CA ASP A 34 22.14 -15.10 -11.40
C ASP A 34 21.80 -16.30 -12.33
N PRO A 35 21.32 -16.06 -13.56
CA PRO A 35 20.65 -17.10 -14.37
C PRO A 35 21.60 -18.04 -15.13
N GLU A 36 22.92 -17.95 -14.97
CA GLU A 36 23.88 -18.65 -15.86
C GLU A 36 24.32 -20.04 -15.38
N LYS A 37 23.91 -20.52 -14.19
CA LYS A 37 24.60 -21.66 -13.56
C LYS A 37 23.76 -22.86 -13.10
N TYR A 38 22.53 -23.10 -13.59
CA TYR A 38 21.74 -24.22 -13.07
C TYR A 38 20.88 -24.93 -14.13
N SER A 39 21.53 -25.71 -15.00
CA SER A 39 20.92 -26.65 -15.96
C SER A 39 20.43 -27.97 -15.33
N HIS A 40 20.19 -28.02 -14.02
CA HIS A 40 19.77 -29.23 -13.33
C HIS A 40 18.53 -28.96 -12.47
N LEU A 41 17.40 -28.92 -13.16
CA LEU A 41 16.06 -29.28 -12.71
C LEU A 41 16.02 -29.95 -11.31
N LYS A 42 15.58 -29.20 -10.29
CA LYS A 42 14.82 -29.74 -9.16
C LYS A 42 14.08 -28.61 -8.45
N PHE A 43 12.76 -28.65 -8.54
CA PHE A 43 11.85 -27.79 -7.79
C PHE A 43 12.02 -28.04 -6.29
N GLU A 44 12.15 -26.97 -5.51
CA GLU A 44 12.29 -27.08 -4.06
C GLU A 44 10.96 -27.48 -3.41
N HIS A 45 11.04 -28.53 -2.59
CA HIS A 45 9.89 -29.24 -2.04
C HIS A 45 9.23 -28.45 -0.90
N ARG A 46 7.96 -28.78 -0.65
CA ARG A 46 6.96 -28.26 0.31
C ARG A 46 7.41 -28.15 1.79
N SER A 47 8.70 -28.32 2.10
CA SER A 47 9.29 -28.54 3.42
C SER A 47 10.52 -27.67 3.70
N GLN A 48 10.61 -26.46 3.13
CA GLN A 48 11.67 -25.52 3.51
C GLN A 48 11.39 -24.87 4.88
N PRO A 49 12.40 -24.75 5.76
CA PRO A 49 12.23 -24.18 7.09
C PRO A 49 11.86 -22.69 7.01
N LEU A 50 10.98 -22.26 7.92
CA LEU A 50 10.52 -20.88 8.08
C LEU A 50 11.71 -19.92 7.97
N LEU A 51 11.68 -19.02 6.97
CA LEU A 51 12.65 -17.94 6.78
C LEU A 51 13.01 -17.31 8.15
N PRO A 52 14.31 -17.14 8.48
CA PRO A 52 14.73 -16.60 9.76
C PRO A 52 13.99 -15.31 10.09
N ARG A 53 13.52 -15.17 11.33
CA ARG A 53 12.69 -14.03 11.78
C ARG A 53 13.30 -12.66 11.43
N MET A 54 14.62 -12.58 11.40
CA MET A 54 15.40 -11.39 11.02
C MET A 54 15.27 -11.01 9.54
N VAL A 55 15.24 -11.97 8.62
CA VAL A 55 15.07 -11.72 7.17
C VAL A 55 13.62 -11.31 6.87
N PHE A 56 12.67 -11.91 7.58
CA PHE A 56 11.25 -11.53 7.52
C PHE A 56 11.03 -10.10 8.02
N LEU A 57 11.60 -9.73 9.17
CA LEU A 57 11.45 -8.38 9.73
C LEU A 57 12.04 -7.32 8.80
N ARG A 58 13.20 -7.60 8.17
CA ARG A 58 13.79 -6.70 7.19
C ARG A 58 12.89 -6.50 5.96
N ARG A 59 12.28 -7.57 5.44
CA ARG A 59 11.30 -7.48 4.34
C ARG A 59 10.07 -6.67 4.75
N PHE A 60 9.53 -6.92 5.94
CA PHE A 60 8.39 -6.19 6.48
C PHE A 60 8.67 -4.70 6.64
N ILE A 61 9.82 -4.33 7.21
CA ILE A 61 10.22 -2.93 7.38
C ILE A 61 10.38 -2.24 6.02
N LEU A 62 10.99 -2.90 5.04
CA LEU A 62 11.15 -2.33 3.69
C LEU A 62 9.78 -2.10 3.02
N THR A 63 8.87 -3.08 3.06
CA THR A 63 7.52 -2.93 2.50
C THR A 63 6.71 -1.87 3.24
N ALA A 64 6.80 -1.82 4.57
CA ALA A 64 6.13 -0.81 5.37
C ALA A 64 6.66 0.60 5.07
N SER A 65 7.98 0.74 4.90
CA SER A 65 8.62 2.02 4.56
C SER A 65 8.15 2.54 3.20
N ILE A 66 8.02 1.65 2.21
CA ILE A 66 7.49 2.00 0.88
C ILE A 66 6.02 2.44 0.98
N SER A 67 5.18 1.68 1.70
CA SER A 67 3.78 2.05 1.92
C SER A 67 3.64 3.41 2.61
N ILE A 68 4.46 3.68 3.63
CA ILE A 68 4.48 4.96 4.33
C ILE A 68 4.87 6.09 3.37
N LEU A 69 5.91 5.88 2.56
CA LEU A 69 6.36 6.89 1.60
C LEU A 69 5.26 7.23 0.58
N ILE A 70 4.52 6.24 0.10
CA ILE A 70 3.38 6.45 -0.81
C ILE A 70 2.31 7.33 -0.14
N VAL A 71 1.96 7.03 1.12
CA VAL A 71 0.98 7.82 1.88
C VAL A 71 1.48 9.24 2.12
N VAL A 72 2.75 9.44 2.48
CA VAL A 72 3.34 10.77 2.67
C VAL A 72 3.30 11.59 1.38
N CYS A 73 3.70 11.02 0.25
CA CYS A 73 3.59 11.68 -1.06
C CYS A 73 2.13 12.05 -1.38
N TRP A 74 1.17 11.17 -1.07
CA TRP A 74 -0.25 11.43 -1.28
C TRP A 74 -0.80 12.55 -0.39
N VAL A 75 -0.33 12.65 0.86
CA VAL A 75 -0.67 13.75 1.77
C VAL A 75 -0.10 15.07 1.25
N LEU A 76 1.14 15.08 0.75
CA LEU A 76 1.72 16.30 0.18
C LEU A 76 0.92 16.83 -1.02
N VAL A 77 0.42 15.93 -1.88
CA VAL A 77 -0.50 16.30 -2.98
C VAL A 77 -1.79 16.93 -2.44
N GLY A 78 -2.37 16.34 -1.39
CA GLY A 78 -3.54 16.90 -0.72
C GLY A 78 -3.29 18.30 -0.15
N MET A 79 -2.16 18.48 0.55
CA MET A 79 -1.76 19.76 1.13
C MET A 79 -1.64 20.86 0.08
N VAL A 80 -0.98 20.59 -1.04
CA VAL A 80 -0.87 21.55 -2.15
C VAL A 80 -2.24 21.86 -2.74
N GLY A 81 -3.10 20.86 -2.90
CA GLY A 81 -4.46 21.05 -3.39
C GLY A 81 -5.32 21.93 -2.50
N TYR A 82 -5.29 21.72 -1.19
CA TYR A 82 -6.00 22.58 -0.23
C TYR A 82 -5.42 23.99 -0.16
N HIS A 83 -4.10 24.13 -0.22
CA HIS A 83 -3.45 25.44 -0.21
C HIS A 83 -3.87 26.28 -1.43
N VAL A 84 -3.89 25.67 -2.63
CA VAL A 84 -4.19 26.39 -3.87
C VAL A 84 -5.70 26.57 -4.12
N LEU A 85 -6.52 25.56 -3.81
CA LEU A 85 -7.95 25.57 -4.15
C LEU A 85 -8.84 26.12 -3.03
N ALA A 86 -8.42 25.97 -1.77
CA ALA A 86 -9.17 26.43 -0.61
C ALA A 86 -8.53 27.65 0.08
N ASP A 87 -7.35 28.11 -0.38
CA ASP A 87 -6.60 29.25 0.16
C ASP A 87 -6.32 29.12 1.66
N LEU A 88 -6.14 27.88 2.13
CA LEU A 88 -5.84 27.55 3.52
C LEU A 88 -4.33 27.63 3.77
N PRO A 89 -3.86 28.06 4.95
CA PRO A 89 -2.45 27.99 5.30
C PRO A 89 -1.96 26.53 5.33
N TRP A 90 -0.64 26.32 5.23
CA TRP A 90 -0.05 24.98 5.12
C TRP A 90 -0.44 24.02 6.25
N VAL A 91 -0.55 24.54 7.49
CA VAL A 91 -0.91 23.75 8.66
C VAL A 91 -2.37 23.27 8.58
N ASP A 92 -3.28 24.16 8.21
CA ASP A 92 -4.70 23.82 8.05
C ASP A 92 -4.91 22.91 6.83
N SER A 93 -4.13 23.11 5.77
CA SER A 93 -4.12 22.23 4.60
C SER A 93 -3.66 20.82 4.97
N PHE A 94 -2.63 20.69 5.82
CA PHE A 94 -2.20 19.40 6.37
C PHE A 94 -3.30 18.77 7.22
N LEU A 95 -3.91 19.53 8.13
CA LEU A 95 -4.97 19.04 9.00
C LEU A 95 -6.15 18.48 8.19
N ASN A 96 -6.66 19.25 7.22
CA ASN A 96 -7.79 18.80 6.38
C ASN A 96 -7.43 17.59 5.52
N THR A 97 -6.21 17.54 4.99
CA THR A 97 -5.71 16.40 4.23
C THR A 97 -5.61 15.15 5.09
N ALA A 98 -4.99 15.26 6.27
CA ALA A 98 -4.81 14.16 7.21
C ALA A 98 -6.16 13.63 7.71
N MET A 99 -7.15 14.51 7.91
CA MET A 99 -8.49 14.12 8.30
C MET A 99 -9.16 13.24 7.23
N ILE A 100 -9.08 13.63 5.96
CA ILE A 100 -9.62 12.80 4.86
C ILE A 100 -8.91 11.46 4.74
N VAL A 101 -7.58 11.45 4.85
CA VAL A 101 -6.80 10.21 4.86
C VAL A 101 -7.16 9.33 6.06
N GLY A 102 -7.46 9.94 7.20
CA GLY A 102 -7.96 9.27 8.41
C GLY A 102 -9.42 8.83 8.35
N GLY A 103 -10.15 9.12 7.27
CA GLY A 103 -11.56 8.75 7.08
C GLY A 103 -12.55 9.73 7.71
N MET A 104 -12.10 10.88 8.19
CA MET A 104 -12.93 11.97 8.68
C MET A 104 -13.04 13.08 7.62
N GLY A 105 -14.13 13.85 7.64
CA GLY A 105 -14.29 14.96 6.72
C GLY A 105 -13.31 16.12 6.99
N PRO A 106 -13.21 17.08 6.06
CA PRO A 106 -12.47 18.33 6.30
C PRO A 106 -13.07 19.09 7.50
N VAL A 107 -12.18 19.68 8.30
CA VAL A 107 -12.54 20.46 9.50
C VAL A 107 -12.97 21.87 9.12
N ASP A 108 -12.31 22.44 8.11
CA ASP A 108 -12.58 23.80 7.66
C ASP A 108 -13.69 23.87 6.62
N VAL A 109 -14.43 24.99 6.66
CA VAL A 109 -15.54 25.22 5.73
C VAL A 109 -15.00 25.61 4.36
N LEU A 110 -15.15 24.69 3.40
CA LEU A 110 -14.78 24.92 2.01
C LEU A 110 -15.77 25.87 1.34
N LYS A 111 -15.35 27.12 1.08
CA LYS A 111 -16.19 28.15 0.44
C LYS A 111 -16.28 27.99 -1.07
N ALA A 112 -15.17 27.61 -1.73
CA ALA A 112 -15.09 27.49 -3.18
C ALA A 112 -15.67 26.15 -3.69
N SER A 113 -16.44 26.20 -4.79
CA SER A 113 -16.96 24.98 -5.44
C SER A 113 -15.85 24.06 -5.95
N SER A 114 -14.73 24.62 -6.42
CA SER A 114 -13.54 23.86 -6.81
C SER A 114 -12.92 23.09 -5.64
N ALA A 115 -12.84 23.70 -4.46
CA ALA A 115 -12.34 23.07 -3.25
C ALA A 115 -13.22 21.91 -2.78
N LYS A 116 -14.56 22.05 -2.89
CA LYS A 116 -15.52 20.98 -2.58
C LYS A 116 -15.37 19.79 -3.52
N LEU A 117 -15.25 20.04 -4.82
CA LEU A 117 -15.04 18.99 -5.82
C LEU A 117 -13.71 18.27 -5.58
N PHE A 118 -12.63 19.03 -5.34
CA PHE A 118 -11.34 18.48 -5.00
C PHE A 118 -11.40 17.59 -3.75
N ALA A 119 -11.99 18.07 -2.66
CA ALA A 119 -12.14 17.31 -1.42
C ALA A 119 -12.90 15.99 -1.66
N GLY A 120 -13.95 16.02 -2.49
CA GLY A 120 -14.72 14.82 -2.85
C GLY A 120 -13.90 13.79 -3.62
N PHE A 121 -13.24 14.20 -4.71
CA PHE A 121 -12.37 13.29 -5.47
C PHE A 121 -11.21 12.78 -4.62
N TYR A 122 -10.53 13.69 -3.90
CA TYR A 122 -9.44 13.34 -3.02
C TYR A 122 -9.86 12.32 -1.96
N ALA A 123 -11.05 12.44 -1.37
CA ALA A 123 -11.57 11.46 -0.41
C ALA A 123 -11.77 10.07 -1.01
N ILE A 124 -12.36 9.98 -2.21
CA ILE A 124 -12.56 8.69 -2.89
C ILE A 124 -11.21 8.01 -3.18
N PHE A 125 -10.26 8.75 -3.76
CA PHE A 125 -8.94 8.21 -4.07
C PHE A 125 -8.12 7.87 -2.82
N SER A 126 -8.21 8.72 -1.80
CA SER A 126 -7.55 8.50 -0.51
C SER A 126 -7.98 7.19 0.14
N GLY A 127 -9.28 6.88 0.11
CA GLY A 127 -9.79 5.60 0.62
C GLY A 127 -9.18 4.39 -0.09
N VAL A 128 -9.14 4.41 -1.43
CA VAL A 128 -8.56 3.31 -2.23
C VAL A 128 -7.06 3.17 -1.99
N LEU A 129 -6.33 4.29 -1.94
CA LEU A 129 -4.89 4.29 -1.71
C LEU A 129 -4.54 3.78 -0.31
N PHE A 130 -5.28 4.22 0.72
CA PHE A 130 -5.09 3.76 2.08
C PHE A 130 -5.33 2.24 2.22
N LEU A 131 -6.42 1.72 1.63
CA LEU A 131 -6.70 0.27 1.61
C LEU A 131 -5.61 -0.52 0.87
N SER A 132 -5.08 0.04 -0.21
CA SER A 132 -4.01 -0.58 -0.99
C SER A 132 -2.70 -0.63 -0.20
N ALA A 133 -2.32 0.47 0.45
CA ALA A 133 -1.15 0.55 1.33
C ALA A 133 -1.25 -0.43 2.51
N PHE A 134 -2.44 -0.54 3.12
CA PHE A 134 -2.72 -1.50 4.18
C PHE A 134 -2.58 -2.95 3.69
N SER A 135 -3.11 -3.25 2.50
CA SER A 135 -3.04 -4.59 1.91
C SER A 135 -1.59 -5.04 1.66
N ILE A 136 -0.73 -4.14 1.19
CA ILE A 136 0.72 -4.39 1.02
C ILE A 136 1.38 -4.74 2.36
N MET A 137 1.04 -4.00 3.42
CA MET A 137 1.57 -4.25 4.76
C MET A 137 1.03 -5.57 5.36
N ALA A 138 -0.21 -5.93 5.07
CA ALA A 138 -0.88 -7.10 5.62
C ALA A 138 -0.50 -8.43 4.92
N ALA A 139 -0.12 -8.39 3.63
CA ALA A 139 0.26 -9.56 2.84
C ALA A 139 1.28 -10.53 3.52
N PRO A 140 2.44 -10.08 4.05
CA PRO A 140 3.40 -10.97 4.70
C PRO A 140 2.87 -11.60 6.00
N ILE A 141 1.94 -10.93 6.69
CA ILE A 141 1.31 -11.42 7.93
C ILE A 141 0.34 -12.55 7.59
N PHE A 142 -0.56 -12.33 6.61
CA PHE A 142 -1.52 -13.32 6.17
C PHE A 142 -0.85 -14.56 5.58
N HIS A 143 0.19 -14.38 4.76
CA HIS A 143 0.95 -15.50 4.21
C HIS A 143 1.57 -16.37 5.32
N ARG A 144 2.10 -15.74 6.38
CA ARG A 144 2.68 -16.47 7.52
C ARG A 144 1.64 -17.18 8.38
N PHE A 145 0.46 -16.58 8.56
CA PHE A 145 -0.64 -17.17 9.31
C PHE A 145 -1.16 -18.44 8.62
N LEU A 146 -1.39 -18.38 7.31
CA LEU A 146 -1.83 -19.53 6.51
C LEU A 146 -0.81 -20.68 6.47
N HIS A 147 0.48 -20.33 6.35
CA HIS A 147 1.55 -21.33 6.37
C HIS A 147 1.65 -22.03 7.73
N ARG A 148 1.50 -21.29 8.84
CA ARG A 148 1.51 -21.88 10.19
C ARG A 148 0.31 -22.81 10.40
N PHE A 149 -0.87 -22.42 9.93
CA PHE A 149 -2.08 -23.22 10.08
C PHE A 149 -2.02 -24.55 9.30
N HIS A 150 -1.48 -24.54 8.08
CA HIS A 150 -1.28 -25.76 7.30
C HIS A 150 -0.28 -26.72 7.95
N LEU A 151 0.81 -26.22 8.53
CA LEU A 151 1.78 -27.05 9.23
C LEU A 151 1.16 -27.76 10.45
N GLU A 152 0.32 -27.06 11.20
CA GLU A 152 -0.36 -27.60 12.38
C GLU A 152 -1.46 -28.63 12.03
N SER A 153 -2.06 -28.55 10.84
CA SER A 153 -2.94 -29.63 10.33
C SER A 153 -2.15 -30.89 9.96
N THR A 154 -1.02 -30.75 9.25
CA THR A 154 -0.23 -31.90 8.80
C THR A 154 0.41 -32.67 9.96
N GLU A 155 0.88 -31.99 11.01
CA GLU A 155 1.41 -32.66 12.20
C GLU A 155 0.33 -33.43 12.99
N ARG A 156 -0.88 -32.86 13.11
CA ARG A 156 -2.01 -33.55 13.76
C ARG A 156 -2.43 -34.81 13.01
N ASP A 157 -2.47 -34.76 11.68
CA ASP A 157 -2.84 -35.91 10.85
C ASP A 157 -1.80 -37.04 10.94
N ARG A 158 -0.50 -36.71 10.97
CA ARG A 158 0.58 -37.69 11.19
C ARG A 158 0.45 -38.38 12.55
N LYS A 159 0.25 -37.61 13.63
CA LYS A 159 0.07 -38.17 14.98
C LYS A 159 -1.14 -39.10 15.10
N LYS A 160 -2.19 -38.88 14.30
CA LYS A 160 -3.40 -39.71 14.30
C LYS A 160 -3.21 -41.04 13.55
N GLY A 161 -2.28 -41.10 12.61
CA GLY A 161 -1.87 -42.33 11.91
C GLY A 161 -1.05 -43.26 12.79
N ASP A 162 -0.11 -42.70 13.56
CA ASP A 162 0.83 -43.48 14.39
C ASP A 162 0.17 -44.12 15.64
N ILE A 163 -1.03 -43.68 16.05
CA ILE A 163 -1.77 -44.23 17.21
C ILE A 163 -2.66 -45.44 16.81
N LYS A 164 -2.82 -45.71 15.50
CA LYS A 164 -3.73 -46.76 14.98
C LYS A 164 -3.03 -48.06 14.56
N THR A 165 -1.72 -48.18 14.75
CA THR A 165 -0.92 -49.41 14.58
C THR A 165 -0.44 -49.91 15.92
#